data_AF-A0A3M8R813-F1
#
_entry.id   AF-A0A3M8R813-F1
#
_cell.length_a   1.000
_cell.length_b   1.000
_cell.length_c   1.000
_cell.angle_alpha   90.00
_cell.angle_beta   90.00
_cell.angle_gamma   90.00
#
_symmetry.space_group_name_H-M   'P 1'
#
loop_
_entity.id
_entity.type
_entity.pdbx_description
1 polymer ?
#
loop_
_entity_poly.entity_id
_entity_poly.type
_entity_poly.pdbx_seq_one_letter_code
_entity_poly.pdbx_strand_id
1 'polypeptide(L)' 'MESCIEVYPVKMNGAPLWKFRVSRDAGVIYGFSKHATRDEAVAAARSNPANAKLPVREIIPPRP' A
#
# COMPACT_ATOMS: atom_id res chain seq x y z
N MET A 1 12.46 10.91 7.37
CA MET A 1 11.05 10.45 7.24
C MET A 1 11.02 8.99 7.68
N GLU A 2 10.06 8.56 8.49
CA GLU A 2 9.99 7.14 8.88
C GLU A 2 9.65 6.28 7.65
N SER A 3 10.43 5.23 7.40
CA SER A 3 10.17 4.33 6.27
C SER A 3 8.97 3.44 6.60
N CYS A 4 7.92 3.45 5.80
CA CYS A 4 6.68 2.70 6.05
C CYS A 4 5.96 2.31 4.75
N ILE A 5 5.09 1.31 4.85
CA ILE A 5 4.17 0.90 3.79
C ILE A 5 2.78 1.38 4.20
N GLU A 6 2.20 2.30 3.45
CA GLU A 6 0.83 2.78 3.62
C GLU A 6 -0.07 2.04 2.63
N VAL A 7 -1.12 1.37 3.10
CA VAL A 7 -2.13 0.72 2.23
C VAL A 7 -3.47 1.40 2.39
N TYR A 8 -4.19 1.60 1.30
CA TYR A 8 -5.50 2.25 1.33
C TYR A 8 -6.45 1.65 0.30
N PRO A 9 -7.72 1.42 0.69
CA PRO A 9 -8.74 0.92 -0.22
C PRO A 9 -9.15 2.03 -1.18
N VAL A 10 -9.32 1.67 -2.45
CA VAL A 10 -9.86 2.55 -3.48
C VAL A 10 -10.94 1.82 -4.26
N LYS A 11 -11.95 2.57 -4.72
CA LYS A 11 -12.93 2.07 -5.68
C LYS A 11 -12.53 2.57 -7.06
N MET A 12 -12.35 1.67 -8.01
CA MET A 12 -12.14 2.02 -9.41
C MET A 12 -13.12 1.21 -10.26
N ASN A 13 -13.97 1.89 -11.01
CA ASN A 13 -14.97 1.27 -11.89
C ASN A 13 -15.85 0.21 -11.20
N GLY A 14 -16.26 0.46 -9.95
CA GLY A 14 -17.11 -0.47 -9.17
C GLY A 14 -16.39 -1.66 -8.54
N ALA A 15 -15.12 -1.90 -8.87
CA ALA A 15 -14.32 -2.96 -8.24
C ALA A 15 -13.55 -2.42 -7.02
N PRO A 16 -13.47 -3.20 -5.91
CA PRO A 16 -12.56 -2.91 -4.82
C PRO A 16 -11.12 -3.14 -5.27
N LEU A 17 -10.28 -2.12 -5.13
CA LEU A 17 -8.85 -2.18 -5.37
C LEU A 17 -8.11 -1.68 -4.13
N TRP A 18 -6.85 -2.07 -4.00
CA TRP A 18 -5.98 -1.60 -2.92
C TRP A 18 -4.73 -0.95 -3.51
N LYS A 19 -4.44 0.26 -3.05
CA LYS A 19 -3.19 0.96 -3.38
C LYS A 19 -2.22 0.85 -2.22
N PHE A 20 -0.94 0.86 -2.54
CA PHE A 20 0.11 0.95 -1.54
C PHE A 20 1.11 2.05 -1.90
N ARG A 21 1.61 2.72 -0.87
CA ARG A 21 2.65 3.73 -0.95
C ARG A 21 3.76 3.32 0.00
N VAL A 22 4.96 3.20 -0.51
CA VAL A 22 6.15 2.90 0.28
C VAL A 22 6.96 4.17 0.41
N SER A 23 7.01 4.72 1.61
CA SER A 23 7.88 5.85 1.92
C SER A 23 9.22 5.32 2.43
N ARG A 24 10.32 5.82 1.88
CA ARG A 24 11.69 5.48 2.26
C ARG A 24 12.56 6.72 2.28
N ASP A 25 13.74 6.58 2.87
CA ASP A 25 14.75 7.65 2.87
C ASP A 25 15.19 8.04 1.45
N ALA A 26 15.28 7.05 0.54
CA ALA A 26 15.62 7.25 -0.88
C ALA A 26 14.44 7.76 -1.74
N GLY A 27 13.27 8.03 -1.17
CA GLY A 27 12.09 8.52 -1.87
C GLY A 27 10.83 7.69 -1.65
N VAL A 28 9.81 7.95 -2.47
CA VAL A 28 8.48 7.35 -2.34
C VAL A 28 8.15 6.52 -3.57
N ILE A 29 7.71 5.28 -3.35
CA ILE A 29 7.26 4.37 -4.41
C ILE A 29 5.75 4.18 -4.27
N TYR A 30 5.03 4.28 -5.39
CA TYR A 30 3.60 4.03 -5.44
C TYR A 30 3.32 2.78 -6.26
N GLY A 31 2.33 2.01 -5.83
CA GLY A 31 1.88 0.83 -6.55
C GLY A 31 0.40 0.56 -6.33
N PHE A 32 -0.14 -0.30 -7.19
CA PHE A 32 -1.53 -0.73 -7.15
C PHE A 32 -1.54 -2.25 -7.10
N SER A 33 -2.28 -2.81 -6.16
CA SER A 33 -2.66 -4.20 -6.20
C SER A 33 -3.91 -4.31 -7.07
N LYS A 34 -3.86 -5.14 -8.11
CA LYS A 34 -5.05 -5.53 -8.88
C LYS A 34 -6.02 -6.42 -8.08
N HIS A 35 -5.63 -6.77 -6.86
CA HIS A 35 -6.33 -7.72 -6.02
C HIS A 35 -7.28 -7.02 -5.05
N ALA A 36 -8.34 -7.72 -4.67
CA ALA A 36 -9.45 -7.18 -3.89
C ALA A 36 -9.13 -7.03 -2.39
N THR A 37 -7.96 -7.49 -1.93
CA THR A 37 -7.63 -7.57 -0.50
C THR A 37 -6.43 -6.74 -0.09
N ARG A 38 -6.47 -6.30 1.17
CA ARG A 38 -5.39 -5.58 1.85
C ARG A 38 -4.11 -6.41 1.90
N ASP A 39 -4.20 -7.67 2.33
CA ASP A 39 -3.05 -8.55 2.50
C ASP A 39 -2.27 -8.75 1.20
N GLU A 40 -2.95 -8.83 0.06
CA GLU A 40 -2.27 -8.91 -1.23
C GLU A 40 -1.57 -7.60 -1.62
N ALA A 41 -2.13 -6.44 -1.27
CA ALA A 41 -1.43 -5.17 -1.46
C ALA A 41 -0.19 -5.05 -0.57
N VAL A 42 -0.26 -5.54 0.67
CA VAL A 42 0.89 -5.62 1.57
C VAL A 42 1.93 -6.60 1.01
N ALA A 43 1.52 -7.76 0.52
CA ALA A 43 2.40 -8.74 -0.10
C ALA A 43 3.08 -8.17 -1.36
N ALA A 44 2.34 -7.45 -2.21
CA ALA A 44 2.89 -6.76 -3.37
C ALA A 44 3.93 -5.71 -2.98
N ALA A 45 3.66 -4.92 -1.93
CA ALA A 45 4.64 -3.97 -1.39
C ALA A 45 5.89 -4.70 -0.86
N ARG A 46 5.71 -5.82 -0.15
CA ARG A 46 6.79 -6.65 0.43
C ARG A 46 7.51 -7.56 -0.56
N SER A 47 7.03 -7.68 -1.80
CA SER A 47 7.71 -8.40 -2.88
C SER A 47 9.13 -7.86 -3.12
N ASN A 48 9.34 -6.56 -2.85
CA ASN A 48 10.68 -6.02 -2.73
C ASN A 48 11.28 -6.40 -1.36
N PRO A 49 12.41 -7.12 -1.29
CA PRO A 49 12.98 -7.60 -0.03
C PRO A 49 13.33 -6.46 0.94
N ALA A 50 13.67 -5.27 0.42
CA ALA A 50 13.93 -4.12 1.28
C ALA A 50 12.65 -3.54 1.93
N ASN A 51 11.45 -3.98 1.52
CA ASN A 51 10.16 -3.59 2.11
C ASN A 51 9.68 -4.61 3.15
N ALA A 52 10.29 -5.80 3.22
CA ALA A 52 9.82 -6.90 4.05
C ALA A 52 9.72 -6.55 5.54
N LYS A 53 10.61 -5.67 6.03
CA LYS A 53 10.69 -5.24 7.44
C LYS A 53 10.01 -3.90 7.73
N LEU A 54 9.41 -3.25 6.73
CA LEU A 54 8.79 -1.95 6.94
C LEU A 54 7.47 -2.09 7.70
N PRO A 55 7.18 -1.16 8.64
CA PRO A 55 5.89 -1.10 9.30
C PRO A 55 4.80 -0.82 8.27
N VAL A 56 3.68 -1.53 8.40
CA VAL A 56 2.52 -1.36 7.53
C VAL A 56 1.48 -0.53 8.26
N ARG A 57 1.03 0.55 7.64
CA ARG A 57 -0.04 1.42 8.12
C ARG A 57 -1.21 1.33 7.15
N GLU A 58 -2.40 1.10 7.69
CA GLU A 58 -3.62 1.19 6.89
C GLU A 58 -4.17 2.61 6.99
N ILE A 59 -4.41 3.21 5.84
CA ILE A 59 -5.07 4.50 5.72
C ILE A 59 -6.45 4.26 5.16
N ILE A 60 -7.46 4.38 6.03
CA ILE A 60 -8.85 4.38 5.62
C ILE A 60 -9.18 5.84 5.30
N PRO A 61 -9.41 6.21 4.03
CA PRO A 61 -9.78 7.58 3.72
C PRO A 61 -11.07 7.95 4.47
N PRO A 62 -11.18 9.16 5.03
CA PRO A 62 -12.41 9.59 5.69
C PRO A 62 -13.56 9.46 4.70
N ARG A 63 -14.65 8.86 5.17
CA ARG A 63 -15.87 8.73 4.37
C ARG A 63 -16.37 10.17 4.10
N PRO A 64 -16.61 10.57 2.84
CA PRO A 64 -17.14 11.91 2.52
C PRO A 64 -18.54 12.10 3.09
#